data_AF-A0A838R2U7-F1
#
_entry.id   AF-A0A838R2U7-F1
#
_cell.length_a   1.000
_cell.length_b   1.000
_cell.length_c   1.000
_cell.angle_alpha   90.00
_cell.angle_beta   90.00
_cell.angle_gamma   90.00
#
_symmetry.space_group_name_H-M   'P 1'
#
loop_
_entity.id
_entity.type
_entity.pdbx_description
1 polymer ?
#
loop_
_entity_poly.entity_id
_entity_poly.type
_entity_poly.pdbx_seq_one_letter_code
_entity_poly.pdbx_strand_id
1 'polypeptide(L)'
;PTDRIIDGRSIWPLMTGESGAVSPHDVFYCYYDNELRAIRDNRWKLLFPHQSRTLAEREGGRDGYPVQYDQQQVGPALYDLDADVGETKDVSAEHPEEVARLTAAAEVARDDLGDSLTGRKGKNIRPPGRIPEGAKGQ
;
A
#
# COMPACT_ATOMS: atom_id res chain seq x y z
N PRO A 1 -17.16 -1.83 15.82
CA PRO A 1 -17.77 -3.05 15.24
C PRO A 1 -17.02 -4.26 15.81
N THR A 2 -17.73 -5.36 16.09
CA THR A 2 -17.13 -6.60 16.67
C THR A 2 -17.19 -7.78 15.70
N ASP A 3 -17.76 -7.56 14.51
CA ASP A 3 -18.06 -8.56 13.49
C ASP A 3 -17.02 -8.61 12.36
N ARG A 4 -15.95 -7.79 12.45
CA ARG A 4 -14.94 -7.66 11.41
C ARG A 4 -13.61 -7.19 11.98
N ILE A 5 -12.54 -7.55 11.27
CA ILE A 5 -11.20 -7.01 11.51
C ILE A 5 -11.20 -5.53 11.10
N ILE A 6 -10.54 -4.71 11.91
CA ILE A 6 -10.34 -3.28 11.64
C ILE A 6 -8.84 -3.03 11.64
N ASP A 7 -8.32 -2.63 10.48
CA ASP A 7 -6.89 -2.37 10.31
C ASP A 7 -6.47 -1.08 11.03
N GLY A 8 -7.33 -0.06 11.00
CA GLY A 8 -7.08 1.22 11.68
C GLY A 8 -6.92 1.04 13.18
N ARG A 9 -5.73 1.37 13.70
CA ARG A 9 -5.45 1.41 15.13
C ARG A 9 -5.51 2.86 15.64
N SER A 10 -5.79 3.02 16.94
CA SER A 10 -5.80 4.35 17.55
C SER A 10 -4.38 4.93 17.58
N ILE A 11 -4.22 6.13 17.02
CA ILE A 11 -2.98 6.92 17.10
C ILE A 11 -3.09 8.03 18.17
N TRP A 12 -4.13 8.00 19.01
CA TRP A 12 -4.36 9.04 20.02
C TRP A 12 -3.14 9.33 20.91
N PRO A 13 -2.39 8.34 21.42
CA PRO A 13 -1.19 8.60 22.23
C PRO A 13 -0.15 9.48 21.51
N LEU A 14 0.03 9.29 20.20
CA LEU A 14 0.90 10.13 19.37
C LEU A 14 0.33 11.56 19.26
N MET A 15 -0.97 11.68 19.01
CA MET A 15 -1.64 12.97 18.85
C MET A 15 -1.62 13.82 20.12
N THR A 16 -1.66 13.19 21.30
CA THR A 16 -1.59 13.89 22.58
C THR A 16 -0.18 14.12 23.10
N GLY A 17 0.85 13.67 22.37
CA GLY A 17 2.24 13.78 22.81
C GLY A 17 2.54 12.98 24.08
N GLU A 18 1.88 11.84 24.25
CA GLU A 18 2.17 10.93 25.37
C GLU A 18 3.64 10.48 25.29
N SER A 19 4.36 10.54 26.42
CA SER A 19 5.79 10.24 26.43
C SER A 19 6.06 8.78 26.05
N GLY A 20 6.94 8.58 25.07
CA GLY A 20 7.26 7.24 24.57
C GLY A 20 6.21 6.63 23.64
N ALA A 21 5.20 7.39 23.20
CA ALA A 21 4.23 6.92 22.22
C ALA A 21 4.93 6.49 20.92
N VAL A 22 4.50 5.33 20.39
CA VAL A 22 4.98 4.76 19.13
C VAL A 22 3.81 4.54 18.17
N SER A 23 4.12 4.40 16.88
CA SER A 23 3.14 3.95 15.90
C SER A 23 2.54 2.60 16.33
N PRO A 24 1.20 2.43 16.29
CA PRO A 24 0.58 1.14 16.51
C PRO A 24 0.71 0.20 15.30
N HIS A 25 1.31 0.68 14.21
CA HIS A 25 1.57 -0.08 12.99
C HIS A 25 3.07 -0.32 12.85
N ASP A 26 3.45 -1.60 12.78
CA ASP A 26 4.81 -2.02 12.41
C ASP A 26 5.07 -1.80 10.91
N VAL A 27 4.03 -2.00 10.09
CA VAL A 27 4.05 -1.83 8.63
C VAL A 27 2.72 -1.28 8.12
N PHE A 28 2.77 -0.69 6.94
CA PHE A 28 1.64 -0.27 6.11
C PHE A 28 1.59 -1.13 4.84
N TYR A 29 0.39 -1.63 4.53
CA TYR A 29 0.11 -2.36 3.30
C TYR A 29 -0.40 -1.40 2.23
N CYS A 30 0.38 -1.21 1.16
CA CYS A 30 0.06 -0.25 0.10
C CYS A 30 -0.66 -0.95 -1.05
N TYR A 31 -1.99 -0.93 -1.01
CA TYR A 31 -2.84 -1.47 -2.07
C TYR A 31 -3.22 -0.42 -3.12
N TYR A 32 -3.36 -0.86 -4.38
CA TYR A 32 -3.98 -0.11 -5.46
C TYR A 32 -4.76 -1.08 -6.36
N ASP A 33 -6.04 -0.83 -6.62
CA ASP A 33 -6.90 -1.69 -7.45
C ASP A 33 -6.86 -3.20 -7.07
N ASN A 34 -6.84 -3.49 -5.77
CA ASN A 34 -6.70 -4.83 -5.16
C ASN A 34 -5.33 -5.51 -5.35
N GLU A 35 -4.33 -4.78 -5.86
CA GLU A 35 -2.95 -5.23 -5.97
C GLU A 35 -2.17 -4.81 -4.73
N LEU A 36 -1.47 -5.74 -4.08
CA LEU A 36 -0.52 -5.39 -3.05
C LEU A 36 0.78 -4.92 -3.71
N ARG A 37 0.96 -3.61 -3.82
CA ARG A 37 2.08 -3.02 -4.56
C ARG A 37 3.30 -2.73 -3.70
N ALA A 38 3.11 -2.51 -2.40
CA ALA A 38 4.23 -2.30 -1.48
C ALA A 38 3.94 -2.69 -0.03
N ILE A 39 5.00 -2.94 0.72
CA ILE A 39 5.02 -2.90 2.19
C ILE A 39 5.96 -1.78 2.61
N ARG A 40 5.53 -0.96 3.56
CA ARG A 40 6.33 0.13 4.11
C ARG A 40 6.36 0.07 5.63
N ASP A 41 7.51 0.26 6.25
CA ASP A 41 7.59 0.66 7.66
C ASP A 41 8.16 2.08 7.80
N ASN A 42 8.67 2.41 8.98
CA ASN A 42 9.26 3.72 9.25
C ASN A 42 10.42 4.05 8.29
N ARG A 43 11.27 3.07 7.98
CA ARG A 43 12.50 3.26 7.20
C ARG A 43 12.42 2.58 5.84
N TRP A 44 11.95 1.35 5.78
CA TRP A 44 12.04 0.52 4.59
C TRP A 44 10.74 0.53 3.79
N LYS A 45 10.86 0.55 2.47
CA LYS A 45 9.75 0.30 1.55
C LYS A 45 10.14 -0.71 0.50
N LEU A 46 9.44 -1.83 0.48
CA LEU A 46 9.57 -2.89 -0.52
C LEU A 46 8.45 -2.74 -1.56
N LEU A 47 8.82 -2.47 -2.81
CA LEU A 47 7.90 -2.50 -3.96
C LEU A 47 7.87 -3.91 -4.57
N PHE A 48 6.66 -4.41 -4.85
CA PHE A 48 6.47 -5.65 -5.61
C PHE A 48 6.37 -5.36 -7.12
N PRO A 49 6.63 -6.35 -8.00
CA PRO A 49 6.48 -6.18 -9.44
C PRO A 49 5.05 -5.79 -9.83
N HIS A 50 4.86 -4.62 -10.43
CA HIS A 50 3.54 -4.16 -10.91
C HIS A 50 3.67 -3.09 -12.01
N GLN A 51 2.55 -2.72 -12.62
CA GLN A 51 2.47 -1.63 -13.60
C GLN A 51 1.92 -0.37 -12.95
N SER A 52 2.60 0.76 -13.16
CA SER A 52 2.20 2.06 -12.67
C SER A 52 2.12 3.09 -13.79
N ARG A 53 1.21 4.06 -13.61
CA ARG A 53 1.06 5.19 -14.52
C ARG A 53 2.23 6.15 -14.34
N THR A 54 2.81 6.61 -15.44
CA THR A 54 3.88 7.60 -15.45
C THR A 54 3.61 8.67 -16.51
N LEU A 55 4.11 9.88 -16.26
CA LEU A 55 4.22 10.93 -17.27
C LEU A 55 5.61 10.98 -17.88
N ALA A 56 6.57 10.18 -17.37
CA ALA A 56 7.98 10.32 -17.67
C ALA A 56 8.40 11.80 -17.56
N GLU A 57 8.92 12.38 -18.65
CA GLU A 57 9.36 13.78 -18.72
C GLU A 57 8.28 14.72 -19.27
N ARG A 58 7.04 14.24 -19.50
CA ARG A 58 5.95 15.04 -20.08
C ARG A 58 5.27 15.91 -19.03
N GLU A 59 4.82 17.09 -19.44
CA GLU A 59 4.00 17.95 -18.58
C GLU A 59 2.68 17.28 -18.19
N GLY A 60 2.25 17.55 -16.96
CA GLY A 60 0.94 17.15 -16.47
C GLY A 60 -0.20 17.95 -17.10
N GLY A 61 -1.41 17.48 -16.87
CA GLY A 61 -2.62 18.19 -17.25
C GLY A 61 -2.81 19.52 -16.52
N ARG A 62 -3.63 20.41 -17.10
CA ARG A 62 -3.95 21.74 -16.54
C ARG A 62 -5.46 21.86 -16.31
N ASP A 63 -5.86 22.70 -15.36
CA ASP A 63 -7.26 23.03 -15.07
C ASP A 63 -8.18 21.81 -14.80
N GLY A 64 -7.62 20.76 -14.18
CA GLY A 64 -8.35 19.52 -13.85
C GLY A 64 -8.51 18.54 -15.02
N TYR A 65 -7.99 18.85 -16.21
CA TYR A 65 -8.00 17.94 -17.35
C TYR A 65 -6.76 17.04 -17.33
N PRO A 66 -6.90 15.70 -17.29
CA PRO A 66 -5.75 14.80 -17.32
C PRO A 66 -5.10 14.75 -18.71
N VAL A 67 -3.83 14.39 -18.77
CA VAL A 67 -3.13 13.98 -20.00
C VAL A 67 -3.00 12.46 -20.05
N GLN A 68 -2.68 11.94 -21.23
CA GLN A 68 -2.45 10.50 -21.40
C GLN A 68 -1.23 10.05 -20.60
N TYR A 69 -1.39 9.03 -19.77
CA TYR A 69 -0.29 8.38 -19.04
C TYR A 69 0.27 7.21 -19.84
N ASP A 70 1.57 6.98 -19.69
CA ASP A 70 2.19 5.71 -20.08
C ASP A 70 2.17 4.72 -18.91
N GLN A 71 2.43 3.46 -19.20
CA GLN A 71 2.63 2.43 -18.19
C GLN A 71 4.12 2.14 -18.05
N GLN A 72 4.57 2.02 -16.80
CA GLN A 72 5.93 1.64 -16.46
C GLN A 72 5.90 0.43 -15.53
N GLN A 73 6.78 -0.53 -15.83
CA GLN A 73 7.07 -1.64 -14.94
C GLN A 73 7.85 -1.13 -13.72
N VAL A 74 7.37 -1.46 -12.54
CA VAL A 74 7.97 -1.12 -11.24
C VAL A 74 8.39 -2.40 -10.54
N GLY A 75 9.52 -2.35 -9.83
CA GLY A 75 9.97 -3.40 -8.91
C GLY A 75 10.37 -4.73 -9.57
N PRO A 76 10.85 -5.70 -8.76
CA PRO A 76 10.98 -5.64 -7.31
C PRO A 76 12.14 -4.75 -6.87
N ALA A 77 11.96 -3.95 -5.81
CA ALA A 77 13.00 -3.05 -5.29
C ALA A 77 12.75 -2.71 -3.81
N LEU A 78 13.82 -2.53 -3.05
CA LEU A 78 13.79 -2.09 -1.65
C LEU A 78 14.44 -0.70 -1.56
N TYR A 79 13.77 0.24 -0.89
CA TYR A 79 14.27 1.59 -0.67
C TYR A 79 14.42 1.89 0.82
N ASP A 80 15.52 2.58 1.17
CA ASP A 80 15.77 3.17 2.48
C ASP A 80 15.23 4.61 2.49
N LEU A 81 14.06 4.84 3.06
CA LEU A 81 13.39 6.14 3.07
C LEU A 81 14.04 7.15 4.03
N ASP A 82 14.85 6.70 4.99
CA ASP A 82 15.61 7.61 5.86
C ASP A 82 16.76 8.26 5.07
N ALA A 83 17.40 7.49 4.18
CA ALA A 83 18.50 7.94 3.34
C ALA A 83 18.03 8.51 1.99
N ASP A 84 16.90 8.02 1.47
CA ASP A 84 16.41 8.29 0.12
C ASP A 84 14.87 8.31 0.07
N VAL A 85 14.30 9.43 0.53
CA VAL A 85 12.85 9.70 0.44
C VAL A 85 12.33 9.71 -1.01
N GLY A 86 13.21 9.90 -2.00
CA GLY A 86 12.88 9.94 -3.41
C GLY A 86 12.74 8.57 -4.07
N GLU A 87 13.04 7.47 -3.35
CA GLU A 87 12.96 6.10 -3.85
C GLU A 87 13.79 5.92 -5.15
N THR A 88 15.01 6.48 -5.15
CA THR A 88 15.90 6.55 -6.32
C THR A 88 16.91 5.40 -6.39
N LYS A 89 17.35 4.85 -5.25
CA LYS A 89 18.33 3.77 -5.16
C LYS A 89 17.71 2.48 -4.60
N ASP A 90 17.65 1.44 -5.43
CA ASP A 90 17.35 0.09 -4.95
C ASP A 90 18.55 -0.47 -4.15
N VAL A 91 18.27 -0.91 -2.93
CA VAL A 91 19.24 -1.52 -2.01
C VAL A 91 18.85 -2.95 -1.61
N SER A 92 17.97 -3.59 -2.37
CA SER A 92 17.48 -4.95 -2.12
C SER A 92 18.60 -6.00 -2.02
N ALA A 93 19.63 -5.89 -2.86
CA ALA A 93 20.78 -6.79 -2.84
C ALA A 93 21.70 -6.59 -1.61
N GLU A 94 21.69 -5.39 -1.03
CA GLU A 94 22.49 -5.02 0.14
C GLU A 94 21.80 -5.44 1.45
N HIS A 95 20.46 -5.59 1.43
CA HIS A 95 19.62 -5.87 2.61
C HIS A 95 18.61 -7.02 2.38
N PRO A 96 19.07 -8.24 2.05
CA PRO A 96 18.19 -9.38 1.80
C PRO A 96 17.32 -9.77 3.02
N GLU A 97 17.80 -9.50 4.23
CA GLU A 97 17.06 -9.73 5.47
C GLU A 97 15.81 -8.85 5.58
N GLU A 98 15.89 -7.59 5.15
CA GLU A 98 14.76 -6.66 5.16
C GLU A 98 13.76 -6.98 4.05
N VAL A 99 14.25 -7.39 2.88
CA VAL A 99 13.39 -7.93 1.82
C VAL A 99 12.60 -9.13 2.33
N ALA A 100 13.25 -10.08 3.02
CA ALA A 100 12.60 -11.26 3.57
C ALA A 100 11.57 -10.89 4.65
N ARG A 101 11.90 -9.98 5.57
CA ARG A 101 11.00 -9.53 6.64
C ARG A 101 9.75 -8.85 6.07
N LEU A 102 9.91 -7.91 5.14
CA LEU A 102 8.78 -7.22 4.52
C LEU A 102 7.97 -8.13 3.61
N THR A 103 8.61 -9.09 2.93
CA THR A 103 7.89 -10.13 2.17
C THR A 103 7.02 -10.97 3.10
N ALA A 104 7.51 -11.37 4.28
CA ALA A 104 6.70 -12.10 5.25
C ALA A 104 5.49 -11.30 5.72
N ALA A 105 5.64 -9.98 5.93
CA ALA A 105 4.51 -9.10 6.24
C ALA A 105 3.50 -9.02 5.08
N ALA A 106 3.97 -9.02 3.82
CA ALA A 106 3.08 -9.10 2.66
C ALA A 106 2.27 -10.38 2.61
N GLU A 107 2.83 -11.52 3.02
CA GLU A 107 2.10 -12.78 3.05
C GLU A 107 0.90 -12.73 4.01
N VAL A 108 1.03 -12.02 5.14
CA VAL A 108 -0.09 -11.77 6.07
C VAL A 108 -1.18 -10.95 5.38
N ALA A 109 -0.80 -9.84 4.73
CA ALA A 109 -1.75 -9.00 3.99
C ALA A 109 -2.46 -9.76 2.85
N ARG A 110 -1.71 -10.57 2.10
CA ARG A 110 -2.23 -11.38 1.00
C ARG A 110 -3.22 -12.44 1.46
N ASP A 111 -2.97 -13.09 2.59
CA ASP A 111 -3.90 -14.08 3.17
C ASP A 111 -5.20 -13.42 3.63
N ASP A 112 -5.11 -12.21 4.19
CA ASP A 112 -6.25 -11.49 4.75
C ASP A 112 -7.08 -10.75 3.68
N LEU A 113 -6.43 -9.91 2.89
CA LEU A 113 -7.03 -8.96 1.96
C LEU A 113 -6.91 -9.37 0.48
N GLY A 114 -6.13 -10.40 0.18
CA GLY A 114 -5.90 -10.87 -1.20
C GLY A 114 -4.85 -10.06 -1.93
N ASP A 115 -4.58 -10.44 -3.17
CA ASP A 115 -3.65 -9.74 -4.06
C ASP A 115 -3.85 -10.21 -5.50
N SER A 116 -4.39 -9.34 -6.35
CA SER A 116 -4.67 -9.66 -7.75
C SER A 116 -3.41 -9.89 -8.58
N LEU A 117 -2.26 -9.29 -8.23
CA LEU A 117 -0.98 -9.52 -8.92
C LEU A 117 -0.55 -10.99 -8.85
N THR A 118 -0.92 -11.67 -7.76
CA THR A 118 -0.57 -13.07 -7.51
C THR A 118 -1.80 -13.99 -7.59
N GLY A 119 -2.96 -13.47 -8.01
CA GLY A 119 -4.21 -14.22 -8.11
C GLY A 119 -4.79 -14.70 -6.77
N ARG A 120 -4.34 -14.12 -5.65
CA ARG A 120 -4.75 -14.53 -4.30
C ARG A 120 -6.07 -13.91 -3.89
N LYS A 121 -6.93 -14.72 -3.27
CA LYS A 121 -8.20 -14.28 -2.67
C LYS A 121 -8.04 -14.19 -1.17
N GLY A 122 -8.27 -13.00 -0.62
CA GLY A 122 -8.21 -12.76 0.81
C GLY A 122 -9.40 -13.35 1.56
N LYS A 123 -9.17 -13.80 2.79
CA LYS A 123 -10.19 -14.38 3.67
C LYS A 123 -11.23 -13.37 4.14
N ASN A 124 -10.85 -12.10 4.28
CA ASN A 124 -11.68 -11.05 4.90
C ASN A 124 -12.03 -9.92 3.92
N ILE A 125 -12.00 -10.19 2.61
CA ILE A 125 -12.49 -9.23 1.61
C ILE A 125 -13.99 -8.98 1.83
N ARG A 126 -14.34 -7.71 2.08
CA ARG A 126 -15.72 -7.29 2.30
C ARG A 126 -16.42 -7.01 0.97
N PRO A 127 -17.66 -7.49 0.77
CA PRO A 127 -18.41 -7.15 -0.42
C PRO A 127 -18.76 -5.65 -0.42
N PRO A 128 -18.93 -5.04 -1.61
CA PRO A 128 -19.42 -3.67 -1.71
C PRO A 128 -20.82 -3.57 -1.09
N GLY A 129 -21.08 -2.46 -0.40
CA GLY A 129 -22.43 -2.15 0.08
C GLY A 129 -23.43 -2.10 -1.09
N ARG A 130 -24.63 -2.63 -0.87
CA ARG A 130 -25.72 -2.61 -1.86
C ARG A 130 -26.88 -1.79 -1.30
N ILE A 131 -27.49 -0.98 -2.14
CA ILE A 131 -28.80 -0.37 -1.84
C ILE A 131 -29.86 -1.36 -2.35
N PRO A 132 -30.91 -1.66 -1.57
CA PRO A 132 -32.00 -2.52 -2.02
C PRO A 132 -32.63 -1.99 -3.32
N GLU A 133 -32.95 -2.90 -4.25
CA GLU A 133 -33.71 -2.56 -5.44
C GLU A 133 -35.06 -1.94 -5.04
N GLY A 134 -35.36 -0.75 -5.54
CA GLY A 134 -36.57 0.01 -5.23
C GLY A 134 -36.37 1.24 -4.34
N ALA A 135 -35.20 1.43 -3.71
CA ALA A 135 -34.87 2.65 -2.95
C ALA A 135 -34.27 3.79 -3.81
N LYS A 136 -34.39 3.70 -5.15
CA LYS A 136 -34.09 4.82 -6.04
C LYS A 136 -35.29 5.76 -6.00
N GLY A 137 -35.09 6.95 -5.45
CA GLY A 137 -36.14 7.96 -5.28
C GLY A 137 -36.88 8.28 -6.58
N GLN A 138 -38.18 8.52 -6.44
CA GLN A 138 -38.98 9.35 -7.34
C GLN A 138 -38.46 10.80 -7.31
#